data_AF-A0A6M8AXB5-F1
#
_entry.id   AF-A0A6M8AXB5-F1
#
_cell.length_a   1.000
_cell.length_b   1.000
_cell.length_c   1.000
_cell.angle_alpha   90.00
_cell.angle_beta   90.00
_cell.angle_gamma   90.00
#
_symmetry.space_group_name_H-M   'P 1'
#
loop_
_entity.id
_entity.type
_entity.pdbx_description
1 polymer ?
#
loop_
_entity_poly.entity_id
_entity_poly.type
_entity_poly.pdbx_seq_one_letter_code
_entity_poly.pdbx_strand_id
1 'polypeptide(L)' 'MFRVRLDNEDLIIGYVSVRIRRSFIRILPGDRVKMEIKSL' A
#
# COMPACT_ATOMS: atom_id res chain seq x y z
N MET A 1 3.74 -1.13 -7.83
CA MET A 1 3.95 -2.25 -6.89
C MET A 1 4.84 -1.72 -5.79
N PHE A 2 4.47 -1.90 -4.52
CA PHE A 2 5.19 -1.39 -3.36
C PHE A 2 5.38 -2.52 -2.35
N ARG A 3 6.54 -2.57 -1.69
CA ARG A 3 6.75 -3.42 -0.52
C ARG A 3 6.22 -2.67 0.67
N VAL A 4 5.36 -3.30 1.45
CA VAL A 4 4.79 -2.70 2.66
C VAL A 4 5.01 -3.65 3.81
N ARG A 5 5.51 -3.09 4.91
CA ARG A 5 5.63 -3.79 6.18
C ARG A 5 4.32 -3.58 6.94
N LEU A 6 3.68 -4.68 7.29
CA LEU A 6 2.50 -4.69 8.14
C LEU A 6 2.90 -4.49 9.61
N ASP A 7 1.91 -4.18 10.45
CA ASP A 7 2.13 -3.99 11.89
C ASP A 7 2.63 -5.27 12.58
N ASN A 8 2.32 -6.45 12.02
CA ASN A 8 2.83 -7.75 12.47
C ASN A 8 4.21 -8.11 11.89
N GLU A 9 4.91 -7.12 11.32
CA GLU A 9 6.22 -7.23 10.69
C GLU A 9 6.31 -7.96 9.35
N ASP A 10 5.22 -8.55 8.85
CA ASP A 10 5.21 -9.22 7.56
C ASP A 10 5.41 -8.23 6.41
N LEU A 11 6.18 -8.65 5.40
CA LEU A 11 6.43 -7.90 4.19
C LEU A 11 5.53 -8.42 3.06
N ILE A 12 4.60 -7.58 2.62
CA ILE A 12 3.69 -7.90 1.51
C ILE A 12 3.94 -7.02 0.29
N ILE A 13 3.47 -7.49 -0.85
CA ILE A 13 3.45 -6.73 -2.11
C ILE A 13 2.06 -6.12 -2.29
N GLY A 14 1.99 -4.80 -2.37
CA GLY A 14 0.76 -4.06 -2.62
C GLY A 14 0.75 -3.31 -3.95
N TYR A 15 -0.46 -3.01 -4.41
CA TYR A 15 -0.73 -2.14 -5.55
C TYR A 15 -1.46 -0.89 -5.08
N VAL A 16 -1.21 0.23 -5.75
CA VAL A 16 -1.87 1.50 -5.44
C VAL A 16 -3.30 1.45 -5.96
N SER A 17 -4.25 1.90 -5.15
CA SER A 17 -5.64 1.98 -5.58
C SER A 17 -5.81 2.95 -6.75
N VAL A 18 -6.81 2.69 -7.61
CA VAL A 18 -7.12 3.55 -8.75
C VAL A 18 -7.40 4.98 -8.30
N ARG A 19 -8.04 5.16 -7.15
CA ARG A 19 -8.32 6.48 -6.56
C ARG A 19 -7.04 7.27 -6.30
N ILE A 20 -6.05 6.67 -5.63
CA ILE A 20 -4.76 7.32 -5.35
C ILE A 20 -4.03 7.66 -6.66
N ARG A 21 -4.03 6.75 -7.65
CA ARG A 21 -3.40 6.98 -8.96
C ARG A 21 -4.06 8.14 -9.71
N ARG A 22 -5.40 8.25 -9.69
CA ARG A 22 -6.15 9.34 -10.34
C ARG A 22 -6.02 10.67 -9.61
N SER A 23 -5.83 10.65 -8.30
CA SER A 23 -5.61 11.86 -7.49
C SER A 23 -4.16 12.36 -7.51
N PHE A 24 -3.26 11.72 -8.27
CA PHE A 24 -1.84 12.07 -8.36
C PHE A 24 -1.13 12.15 -6.99
N ILE A 25 -1.60 11.37 -6.01
CA ILE A 25 -0.99 11.31 -4.68
C ILE A 25 0.30 10.50 -4.77
N ARG A 26 1.40 11.06 -4.27
CA ARG A 26 2.71 10.40 -4.18
C ARG A 26 2.84 9.72 -2.82
N ILE A 27 3.27 8.45 -2.82
CA ILE A 27 3.60 7.69 -1.62
C ILE A 27 5.12 7.62 -1.52
N LEU A 28 5.68 7.95 -0.36
CA LEU A 28 7.11 7.92 -0.07
C LEU A 28 7.44 6.82 0.97
N PRO A 29 8.70 6.34 1.04
CA PRO A 29 9.11 5.44 2.10
C PRO A 29 8.88 6.06 3.49
N GLY A 30 8.23 5.32 4.38
CA GLY A 30 7.87 5.77 5.73
C GLY A 30 6.41 6.22 5.88
N ASP A 31 5.70 6.45 4.77
CA ASP A 31 4.27 6.77 4.82
C ASP A 31 3.47 5.57 5.34
N ARG A 32 2.57 5.84 6.30
CA ARG A 32 1.55 4.87 6.70
C ARG A 32 0.41 4.88 5.69
N VAL A 33 0.10 3.71 5.15
CA VAL A 33 -0.96 3.54 4.16
C VAL A 33 -2.00 2.55 4.66
N LYS A 34 -3.28 2.81 4.37
CA LYS A 34 -4.35 1.85 4.62
C LYS A 34 -4.34 0.81 3.49
N MET A 35 -4.23 -0.46 3.86
CA MET A 35 -4.29 -1.60 2.95
C MET A 35 -5.63 -2.32 3.07
N GLU A 36 -6.08 -2.91 1.97
CA GLU A 36 -7.18 -3.86 1.93
C GLU A 36 -6.63 -5.19 1.44
N ILE A 37 -6.75 -6.23 2.26
CA ILE A 37 -6.27 -7.58 1.92
C ILE A 37 -7.47 -8.35 1.39
N LYS A 38 -7.36 -8.81 0.14
CA LYS A 38 -8.32 -9.77 -0.41
C LYS A 38 -7.80 -11.17 -0.16
N SER A 39 -8.41 -11.87 0.78
CA SER A 39 -8.32 -13.33 0.79
C SER A 39 -9.28 -13.82 -0.29
N LEU A 40 -8.79 -14.62 -1.23
CA LEU A 40 -9.64 -15.36 -2.17
C LEU A 40 -10.43 -16.43 -1.43
#